data_AF-A0A5R9P0Q7-F1
#
_entry.id   AF-A0A5R9P0Q7-F1
#
_cell.length_a   1.000
_cell.length_b   1.000
_cell.length_c   1.000
_cell.angle_alpha   90.00
_cell.angle_beta   90.00
_cell.angle_gamma   90.00
#
_symmetry.space_group_name_H-M   'P 1'
#
loop_
_entity.id
_entity.type
_entity.pdbx_description
1 polymer ?
#
loop_
_entity_poly.entity_id
_entity_poly.type
_entity_poly.pdbx_seq_one_letter_code
_entity_poly.pdbx_strand_id
1 'polypeptide(L)'
;MAGPDRDRILRIADFLPHAVAQMAPERLEGKPYDQDASPVHLSWMIGKVQDTQDMPDDKAGRWLGCVYGLTAAQNAVPRHAEQEIWKILSHSRVEMPISLSDAYAKIVPELSVRLKRLRNRADVPASILNLMQFDIEWIAGEHAAEGRPSVLWASFQIGYIQGYLKAFGEIDFTEERNRTRPIMHAAYNAVGIAPPATVERLP
;
A
#
# COMPACT_ATOMS: atom_id res chain seq x y z
N MET A 1 -13.30 -10.24 -14.17
CA MET A 1 -13.89 -8.92 -14.47
C MET A 1 -13.07 -7.90 -13.71
N ALA A 2 -12.58 -6.85 -14.37
CA ALA A 2 -11.90 -5.75 -13.69
C ALA A 2 -12.88 -5.04 -12.74
N GLY A 3 -12.42 -4.64 -11.56
CA GLY A 3 -13.27 -3.98 -10.58
C GLY A 3 -13.63 -2.54 -10.98
N PRO A 4 -14.67 -1.96 -10.35
CA PRO A 4 -15.19 -0.63 -10.70
C PRO A 4 -14.20 0.53 -10.49
N ASP A 5 -13.07 0.30 -9.81
CA ASP A 5 -12.00 1.28 -9.63
C ASP A 5 -10.78 1.04 -10.52
N ARG A 6 -10.84 0.10 -11.45
CA ARG A 6 -9.69 -0.26 -12.28
C ARG A 6 -9.07 0.93 -13.01
N ASP A 7 -9.87 1.78 -13.64
CA ASP A 7 -9.35 2.96 -14.36
C ASP A 7 -8.64 3.94 -13.41
N ARG A 8 -9.13 4.08 -12.17
CA ARG A 8 -8.48 4.90 -11.15
C ARG A 8 -7.14 4.30 -10.72
N ILE A 9 -7.10 3.00 -10.52
CA ILE A 9 -5.87 2.25 -10.19
C ILE A 9 -4.83 2.43 -11.29
N LEU A 10 -5.22 2.27 -12.56
CA LEU A 10 -4.30 2.45 -13.69
C LEU A 10 -3.77 3.89 -13.77
N ARG A 11 -4.63 4.89 -13.54
CA ARG A 11 -4.18 6.28 -13.47
C ARG A 11 -3.18 6.54 -12.34
N ILE A 12 -3.35 5.92 -11.16
CA ILE A 12 -2.35 5.99 -10.09
C ILE A 12 -1.04 5.33 -10.55
N ALA A 13 -1.13 4.18 -11.20
CA ALA A 13 0.04 3.45 -11.70
C ALA A 13 0.86 4.26 -12.71
N ASP A 14 0.24 5.15 -13.49
CA ASP A 14 0.95 5.99 -14.46
C ASP A 14 1.85 7.07 -13.82
N PHE A 15 1.60 7.46 -12.57
CA PHE A 15 2.40 8.49 -11.87
C PHE A 15 3.64 7.93 -11.18
N LEU A 16 3.62 6.66 -10.78
CA LEU A 16 4.66 6.07 -9.93
C LEU A 16 5.99 5.75 -10.64
N PRO A 17 6.07 5.45 -11.94
CA PRO A 17 7.35 5.18 -12.61
C PRO A 17 8.35 6.33 -12.49
N HIS A 18 7.85 7.57 -12.57
CA HIS A 18 8.71 8.74 -12.38
C HIS A 18 9.25 8.82 -10.95
N ALA A 19 8.40 8.57 -9.95
CA ALA A 19 8.84 8.55 -8.55
C ALA A 19 9.88 7.46 -8.27
N VAL A 20 9.70 6.26 -8.86
CA VAL A 20 10.68 5.17 -8.75
C VAL A 20 12.01 5.54 -9.40
N ALA A 21 12.00 6.23 -10.54
CA ALA A 21 13.21 6.69 -11.22
C ALA A 21 13.98 7.78 -10.45
N GLN A 22 13.32 8.50 -9.54
CA GLN A 22 13.94 9.53 -8.68
C GLN A 22 14.44 8.99 -7.34
N MET A 23 14.24 7.70 -7.06
CA MET A 23 14.77 7.09 -5.84
C MET A 23 16.30 7.16 -5.82
N ALA A 24 16.87 7.34 -4.63
CA ALA A 24 18.31 7.28 -4.45
C ALA A 24 18.84 5.88 -4.83
N PRO A 25 20.12 5.74 -5.24
CA PRO A 25 20.70 4.43 -5.57
C PRO A 25 20.75 3.47 -4.38
N GLU A 26 20.64 4.00 -3.15
CA GLU A 26 20.67 3.27 -1.89
C GLU A 26 19.52 3.72 -0.98
N ARG A 27 19.23 2.91 0.05
CA ARG A 27 18.26 3.27 1.09
C ARG A 27 18.76 4.48 1.90
N LEU A 28 17.84 5.14 2.63
CA LEU A 28 18.15 6.28 3.52
C LEU A 28 19.31 6.02 4.50
N GLU A 29 19.54 4.76 4.88
CA GLU A 29 20.63 4.35 5.78
C GLU A 29 21.99 4.13 5.07
N GLY A 30 22.11 4.44 3.77
CA GLY A 30 23.30 4.15 2.97
C GLY A 30 23.53 2.65 2.74
N LYS A 31 22.45 1.86 2.77
CA LYS A 31 22.48 0.41 2.55
C LYS A 31 21.88 0.07 1.18
N PRO A 32 22.38 -0.96 0.49
CA PRO A 32 21.76 -1.46 -0.73
C PRO A 32 20.28 -1.81 -0.48
N TYR A 33 19.43 -1.64 -1.49
CA TYR A 33 18.06 -2.18 -1.43
C TYR A 33 18.08 -3.69 -1.23
N ASP A 34 17.11 -4.19 -0.47
CA ASP A 34 16.76 -5.61 -0.62
C ASP A 34 15.95 -5.80 -1.92
N GLN A 35 15.87 -7.04 -2.39
CA GLN A 35 15.25 -7.37 -3.68
C GLN A 35 13.84 -6.79 -3.79
N ASP A 36 13.03 -6.95 -2.74
CA ASP A 36 11.62 -6.55 -2.73
C ASP A 36 11.40 -5.03 -2.57
N ALA A 37 12.43 -4.24 -2.25
CA ALA A 37 12.37 -2.77 -2.15
C ALA A 37 13.15 -2.03 -3.26
N SER A 38 13.80 -2.78 -4.16
CA SER A 38 14.62 -2.20 -5.23
C SER A 38 13.78 -1.47 -6.29
N PRO A 39 14.29 -0.39 -6.93
CA PRO A 39 13.59 0.30 -8.01
C PRO A 39 13.14 -0.62 -9.15
N VAL A 40 13.92 -1.67 -9.45
CA VAL A 40 13.58 -2.70 -10.44
C VAL A 40 12.33 -3.47 -10.01
N HIS A 41 12.26 -3.92 -8.75
CA HIS A 41 11.09 -4.63 -8.24
C HIS A 41 9.86 -3.74 -8.16
N LEU A 42 10.00 -2.48 -7.74
CA LEU A 42 8.89 -1.53 -7.70
C LEU A 42 8.35 -1.24 -9.10
N SER A 43 9.23 -1.10 -10.10
CA SER A 43 8.83 -0.98 -11.50
C SER A 43 8.07 -2.22 -11.99
N TRP A 44 8.53 -3.41 -11.59
CA TRP A 44 7.82 -4.66 -11.88
C TRP A 44 6.44 -4.71 -11.21
N MET A 45 6.30 -4.25 -9.97
CA MET A 45 4.99 -4.19 -9.28
C MET A 45 4.02 -3.29 -10.05
N ILE A 46 4.47 -2.10 -10.50
CA ILE A 46 3.66 -1.19 -11.31
C ILE A 46 3.25 -1.86 -12.62
N GLY A 47 4.21 -2.44 -13.36
CA GLY A 47 3.93 -3.13 -14.62
C GLY A 47 2.94 -4.28 -14.45
N LYS A 48 3.07 -5.08 -13.38
CA LYS A 48 2.09 -6.13 -13.08
C LYS A 48 0.70 -5.59 -12.79
N VAL A 49 0.59 -4.46 -12.10
CA VAL A 49 -0.70 -3.81 -11.90
C VAL A 49 -1.28 -3.37 -13.24
N GLN A 50 -0.49 -2.81 -14.16
CA GLN A 50 -0.94 -2.38 -15.49
C GLN A 50 -1.36 -3.58 -16.37
N ASP A 51 -0.53 -4.62 -16.43
CA ASP A 51 -0.69 -5.75 -17.36
C ASP A 51 -1.76 -6.76 -16.93
N THR A 52 -2.03 -6.90 -15.62
CA THR A 52 -2.90 -7.96 -15.09
C THR A 52 -4.34 -7.49 -14.96
N GLN A 53 -5.18 -7.79 -15.96
CA GLN A 53 -6.57 -7.33 -16.02
C GLN A 53 -7.48 -7.91 -14.92
N ASP A 54 -7.16 -9.08 -14.39
CA ASP A 54 -7.95 -9.82 -13.38
C ASP A 54 -7.40 -9.66 -11.96
N MET A 55 -6.45 -8.76 -11.74
CA MET A 55 -5.94 -8.47 -10.40
C MET A 55 -7.05 -7.84 -9.53
N PRO A 56 -7.32 -8.35 -8.31
CA PRO A 56 -8.26 -7.70 -7.39
C PRO A 56 -7.86 -6.25 -7.09
N ASP A 57 -8.84 -5.35 -7.09
CA ASP A 57 -8.63 -3.91 -6.88
C ASP A 57 -7.90 -3.63 -5.55
N ASP A 58 -8.19 -4.37 -4.47
CA ASP A 58 -7.50 -4.21 -3.18
C ASP A 58 -6.02 -4.62 -3.26
N LYS A 59 -5.69 -5.62 -4.07
CA LYS A 59 -4.32 -6.10 -4.24
C LYS A 59 -3.53 -5.07 -5.04
N ALA A 60 -4.11 -4.58 -6.12
CA ALA A 60 -3.51 -3.54 -6.93
C ALA A 60 -3.32 -2.25 -6.11
N GLY A 61 -4.35 -1.81 -5.38
CA GLY A 61 -4.28 -0.66 -4.47
C GLY A 61 -3.16 -0.80 -3.44
N ARG A 62 -3.07 -1.94 -2.73
CA ARG A 62 -1.97 -2.21 -1.78
C ARG A 62 -0.60 -2.17 -2.42
N TRP A 63 -0.44 -2.73 -3.63
CA TRP A 63 0.84 -2.72 -4.33
C TRP A 63 1.27 -1.30 -4.71
N LEU A 64 0.38 -0.52 -5.31
CA LEU A 64 0.67 0.88 -5.66
C LEU A 64 0.89 1.74 -4.42
N GLY A 65 0.14 1.51 -3.34
CA GLY A 65 0.36 2.14 -2.05
C GLY A 65 1.75 1.84 -1.50
N CYS A 66 2.19 0.58 -1.57
CA CYS A 66 3.53 0.17 -1.12
C CYS A 66 4.65 0.88 -1.90
N VAL A 67 4.53 0.92 -3.23
CA VAL A 67 5.45 1.65 -4.11
C VAL A 67 5.46 3.15 -3.74
N TYR A 68 4.29 3.75 -3.54
CA TYR A 68 4.16 5.13 -3.11
C TYR A 68 4.84 5.36 -1.74
N GLY A 69 4.62 4.51 -0.75
CA GLY A 69 5.22 4.64 0.58
C GLY A 69 6.76 4.58 0.55
N LEU A 70 7.33 3.65 -0.22
CA LEU A 70 8.78 3.52 -0.38
C LEU A 70 9.40 4.73 -1.09
N THR A 71 8.76 5.22 -2.14
CA THR A 71 9.24 6.40 -2.89
C THR A 71 9.05 7.70 -2.09
N ALA A 72 7.93 7.85 -1.38
CA ALA A 72 7.63 8.99 -0.53
C ALA A 72 8.61 9.10 0.65
N ALA A 73 8.99 7.98 1.27
CA ALA A 73 10.01 7.98 2.33
C ALA A 73 11.36 8.56 1.87
N GLN A 74 11.65 8.51 0.57
CA GLN A 74 12.86 9.09 -0.02
C GLN A 74 12.66 10.50 -0.60
N ASN A 75 11.49 11.10 -0.42
CA ASN A 75 11.10 12.35 -1.07
C ASN A 75 11.17 12.28 -2.61
N ALA A 76 11.01 11.09 -3.19
CA ALA A 76 11.12 10.86 -4.63
C ALA A 76 9.80 11.10 -5.38
N VAL A 77 8.67 11.24 -4.66
CA VAL A 77 7.36 11.53 -5.26
C VAL A 77 7.25 13.03 -5.56
N PRO A 78 7.08 13.44 -6.83
CA PRO A 78 6.83 14.85 -7.14
C PRO A 78 5.49 15.33 -6.57
N ARG A 79 5.45 16.57 -6.09
CA ARG A 79 4.24 17.18 -5.50
C ARG A 79 3.01 17.11 -6.41
N HIS A 80 3.17 17.27 -7.72
CA HIS A 80 2.04 17.20 -8.66
C HIS A 80 1.46 15.78 -8.77
N ALA A 81 2.33 14.75 -8.74
CA ALA A 81 1.93 13.35 -8.77
C ALA A 81 1.20 12.99 -7.47
N GLU A 82 1.74 13.42 -6.34
CA GLU A 82 1.10 13.28 -5.03
C GLU A 82 -0.33 13.87 -5.04
N GLN A 83 -0.49 15.12 -5.48
CA GLN A 83 -1.79 15.79 -5.56
C GLN A 83 -2.81 15.03 -6.42
N GLU A 84 -2.40 14.54 -7.60
CA GLU A 84 -3.29 13.79 -8.48
C GLU A 84 -3.64 12.41 -7.91
N ILE A 85 -2.71 11.72 -7.25
CA ILE A 85 -2.99 10.45 -6.55
C ILE A 85 -4.05 10.69 -5.47
N TRP A 86 -3.87 11.69 -4.59
CA TRP A 86 -4.85 12.02 -3.55
C TRP A 86 -6.21 12.38 -4.12
N LYS A 87 -6.25 13.13 -5.22
CA LYS A 87 -7.48 13.44 -5.94
C LYS A 87 -8.15 12.20 -6.51
N ILE A 88 -7.41 11.24 -7.06
CA ILE A 88 -7.99 10.00 -7.58
C ILE A 88 -8.61 9.19 -6.44
N LEU A 89 -7.86 9.04 -5.35
CA LEU A 89 -8.30 8.30 -4.16
C LEU A 89 -9.59 8.91 -3.58
N SER A 90 -9.68 10.24 -3.47
CA SER A 90 -10.84 10.91 -2.87
C SER A 90 -12.13 10.82 -3.68
N HIS A 91 -12.06 10.41 -4.95
CA HIS A 91 -13.22 10.15 -5.82
C HIS A 91 -13.60 8.68 -5.91
N SER A 92 -12.85 7.77 -5.29
CA SER A 92 -13.27 6.38 -5.20
C SER A 92 -14.48 6.25 -4.26
N ARG A 93 -15.48 5.47 -4.69
CA ARG A 93 -16.77 5.30 -4.01
C ARG A 93 -17.15 3.83 -3.83
N VAL A 94 -16.28 2.93 -4.26
CA VAL A 94 -16.55 1.49 -4.23
C VAL A 94 -16.37 1.01 -2.80
N GLU A 95 -17.49 0.77 -2.12
CA GLU A 95 -17.46 0.33 -0.74
C GLU A 95 -16.66 -0.96 -0.56
N MET A 96 -15.88 -1.01 0.50
CA MET A 96 -15.15 -2.21 0.88
C MET A 96 -16.12 -3.31 1.35
N PRO A 97 -16.05 -4.53 0.79
CA PRO A 97 -16.79 -5.69 1.30
C PRO A 97 -16.49 -5.97 2.77
N ILE A 98 -17.49 -6.45 3.52
CA ILE A 98 -17.36 -6.74 4.96
C ILE A 98 -16.19 -7.70 5.23
N SER A 99 -16.02 -8.75 4.41
CA SER A 99 -14.92 -9.71 4.59
C SER A 99 -13.53 -9.07 4.47
N LEU A 100 -13.37 -8.06 3.60
CA LEU A 100 -12.13 -7.30 3.47
C LEU A 100 -11.96 -6.32 4.64
N SER A 101 -13.04 -5.69 5.09
CA SER A 101 -13.03 -4.88 6.31
C SER A 101 -12.55 -5.68 7.52
N ASP A 102 -13.08 -6.90 7.71
CA ASP A 102 -12.69 -7.80 8.80
C ASP A 102 -11.23 -8.25 8.69
N ALA A 103 -10.73 -8.45 7.47
CA ALA A 103 -9.32 -8.75 7.23
C ALA A 103 -8.42 -7.57 7.63
N TYR A 104 -8.79 -6.35 7.24
CA TYR A 104 -8.03 -5.15 7.59
C TYR A 104 -8.05 -4.86 9.08
N ALA A 105 -9.18 -5.08 9.76
CA ALA A 105 -9.26 -4.99 11.22
C ALA A 105 -8.28 -5.94 11.95
N LYS A 106 -7.86 -7.05 11.32
CA LYS A 106 -6.82 -7.95 11.85
C LYS A 106 -5.39 -7.49 11.54
N ILE A 107 -5.21 -6.72 10.48
CA ILE A 107 -3.88 -6.23 10.04
C ILE A 107 -3.50 -4.95 10.80
N VAL A 108 -4.46 -4.04 10.96
CA VAL A 108 -4.28 -2.69 11.50
C VAL A 108 -3.61 -2.64 12.88
N PRO A 109 -3.98 -3.46 13.89
CA PRO A 109 -3.38 -3.37 15.23
C PRO A 109 -1.85 -3.50 15.22
N GLU A 110 -1.31 -4.34 14.34
CA GLU A 110 0.13 -4.55 14.25
C GLU A 110 0.83 -3.37 13.55
N LEU A 111 0.19 -2.78 12.54
CA LEU A 111 0.67 -1.54 11.93
C LEU A 111 0.73 -0.42 12.98
N SER A 112 -0.26 -0.33 13.88
CA SER A 112 -0.25 0.63 14.99
C SER A 112 0.93 0.41 15.95
N VAL A 113 1.25 -0.84 16.28
CA VAL A 113 2.41 -1.16 17.13
C VAL A 113 3.72 -0.75 16.45
N ARG A 114 3.88 -1.05 15.16
CA ARG A 114 5.04 -0.65 14.35
C ARG A 114 5.17 0.87 14.23
N LEU A 115 4.06 1.57 14.00
CA LEU A 115 4.02 3.03 13.95
C LEU A 115 4.44 3.67 15.28
N LYS A 116 4.04 3.09 16.42
CA LYS A 116 4.49 3.56 17.75
C LYS A 116 6.01 3.45 17.93
N ARG A 117 6.66 2.41 17.39
CA ARG A 117 8.13 2.32 17.41
C ARG A 117 8.75 3.39 16.53
N LEU A 118 8.18 3.61 15.34
CA LEU A 118 8.61 4.65 14.42
C LEU A 118 8.47 6.07 15.01
N ARG A 119 7.47 6.34 15.85
CA ARG A 119 7.31 7.65 16.53
C ARG A 119 8.49 8.03 17.43
N ASN A 120 9.29 7.07 17.88
CA ASN A 120 10.47 7.35 18.71
C ASN A 120 11.71 7.74 17.87
N ARG A 121 11.60 7.72 16.55
CA ARG A 121 12.69 8.07 15.63
C ARG A 121 12.68 9.55 15.29
N ALA A 122 13.83 10.22 15.47
CA ALA A 122 13.98 11.65 15.18
C ALA A 122 14.07 11.97 13.68
N ASP A 123 14.40 10.97 12.84
CA ASP A 123 14.54 11.10 11.40
C ASP A 123 13.20 10.97 10.63
N VAL A 124 12.07 10.83 11.34
CA VAL A 124 10.75 10.68 10.74
C VAL A 124 9.88 11.91 11.02
N PRO A 125 9.38 12.63 9.99
CA PRO A 125 8.55 13.81 10.20
C PRO A 125 7.25 13.49 10.95
N ALA A 126 6.92 14.31 11.95
CA ALA A 126 5.69 14.16 12.74
C ALA A 126 4.41 14.24 11.89
N SER A 127 4.40 15.04 10.82
CA SER A 127 3.28 15.13 9.88
C SER A 127 2.96 13.79 9.23
N ILE A 128 3.99 13.05 8.82
CA ILE A 128 3.84 11.73 8.20
C ILE A 128 3.34 10.69 9.22
N LEU A 129 3.89 10.72 10.44
CA LEU A 129 3.44 9.85 11.54
C LEU A 129 1.96 10.09 11.90
N ASN A 130 1.53 11.35 11.90
CA ASN A 130 0.14 11.71 12.18
C ASN A 130 -0.81 11.31 11.05
N LEU A 131 -0.39 11.44 9.78
CA LEU A 131 -1.17 10.96 8.64
C LEU A 131 -1.36 9.44 8.70
N MET A 132 -0.28 8.67 8.89
CA MET A 132 -0.39 7.21 9.02
C MET A 132 -1.26 6.78 10.20
N GLN A 133 -1.21 7.51 11.32
CA GLN A 133 -2.07 7.24 12.48
C GLN A 133 -3.55 7.47 12.15
N PHE A 134 -3.85 8.58 11.48
CA PHE A 134 -5.20 8.89 11.01
C PHE A 134 -5.72 7.79 10.08
N ASP A 135 -4.93 7.37 9.09
CA ASP A 135 -5.33 6.30 8.17
C ASP A 135 -5.61 4.96 8.90
N ILE A 136 -4.77 4.62 9.89
CA ILE A 136 -4.95 3.44 10.75
C ILE A 136 -6.28 3.51 11.53
N GLU A 137 -6.55 4.63 12.19
CA GLU A 137 -7.78 4.84 12.98
C GLU A 137 -9.02 4.81 12.08
N TRP A 138 -8.90 5.41 10.90
CA TRP A 138 -9.97 5.43 9.90
C TRP A 138 -10.29 4.03 9.38
N ILE A 139 -9.28 3.22 9.04
CA ILE A 139 -9.47 1.82 8.59
C ILE A 139 -9.98 0.94 9.73
N ALA A 140 -9.58 1.19 10.98
CA ALA A 140 -10.11 0.50 12.15
C ALA A 140 -11.61 0.77 12.39
N GLY A 141 -12.18 1.77 11.72
CA GLY A 141 -13.58 2.16 11.86
C GLY A 141 -13.84 3.10 13.03
N GLU A 142 -12.80 3.67 13.65
CA GLU A 142 -12.95 4.68 14.72
C GLU A 142 -13.65 5.96 14.20
N HIS A 143 -13.64 6.15 12.89
CA HIS A 143 -14.30 7.25 12.17
C HIS A 143 -15.56 6.79 11.42
N ALA A 144 -16.25 5.74 11.85
CA ALA A 144 -17.40 5.17 11.13
C ALA A 144 -18.54 6.17 10.82
N ALA A 145 -18.64 7.27 11.58
CA ALA A 145 -19.58 8.35 11.31
C ALA A 145 -19.27 9.13 10.02
N GLU A 146 -18.04 9.07 9.52
CA GLU A 146 -17.56 9.74 8.31
C GLU A 146 -17.77 8.90 7.04
N GLY A 147 -18.35 7.68 7.17
CA GLY A 147 -18.59 6.74 6.08
C GLY A 147 -17.54 5.62 6.01
N ARG A 148 -17.81 4.59 5.20
CA ARG A 148 -16.86 3.49 5.00
C ARG A 148 -15.82 3.87 3.93
N PRO A 149 -14.54 3.50 4.12
CA PRO A 149 -13.54 3.61 3.08
C PRO A 149 -13.96 2.90 1.81
N SER A 150 -13.60 3.48 0.68
CA SER A 150 -13.58 2.69 -0.52
C SER A 150 -12.49 1.62 -0.44
N VAL A 151 -12.69 0.51 -1.17
CA VAL A 151 -11.70 -0.57 -1.25
C VAL A 151 -10.35 -0.04 -1.73
N LEU A 152 -10.34 0.85 -2.72
CA LEU A 152 -9.12 1.45 -3.25
C LEU A 152 -8.42 2.33 -2.20
N TRP A 153 -9.15 3.18 -1.48
CA TRP A 153 -8.53 4.03 -0.47
C TRP A 153 -7.90 3.19 0.64
N ALA A 154 -8.68 2.31 1.28
CA ALA A 154 -8.17 1.52 2.42
C ALA A 154 -6.98 0.65 2.01
N SER A 155 -7.07 -0.01 0.86
CA SER A 155 -5.99 -0.86 0.35
C SER A 155 -4.73 -0.05 0.05
N PHE A 156 -4.87 1.10 -0.61
CA PHE A 156 -3.75 1.99 -0.89
C PHE A 156 -3.08 2.47 0.40
N GLN A 157 -3.84 2.90 1.42
CA GLN A 157 -3.26 3.36 2.68
C GLN A 157 -2.51 2.26 3.45
N ILE A 158 -3.05 1.04 3.49
CA ILE A 158 -2.32 -0.10 4.07
C ILE A 158 -0.99 -0.31 3.35
N GLY A 159 -1.01 -0.30 2.01
CA GLY A 159 0.18 -0.39 1.20
C GLY A 159 1.18 0.72 1.52
N TYR A 160 0.71 1.97 1.54
CA TYR A 160 1.51 3.16 1.86
C TYR A 160 2.20 3.03 3.21
N ILE A 161 1.46 2.69 4.27
CA ILE A 161 2.01 2.48 5.60
C ILE A 161 3.06 1.36 5.59
N GLN A 162 2.78 0.24 4.93
CA GLN A 162 3.74 -0.87 4.82
C GLN A 162 5.02 -0.44 4.08
N GLY A 163 4.91 0.27 2.96
CA GLY A 163 6.06 0.78 2.22
C GLY A 163 6.90 1.74 3.05
N TYR A 164 6.24 2.64 3.79
CA TYR A 164 6.92 3.57 4.68
C TYR A 164 7.62 2.83 5.82
N LEU A 165 6.94 1.92 6.52
CA LEU A 165 7.55 1.12 7.59
C LEU A 165 8.74 0.28 7.08
N LYS A 166 8.67 -0.23 5.84
CA LYS A 166 9.78 -0.97 5.21
C LYS A 166 10.98 -0.06 4.98
N ALA A 167 10.77 1.18 4.53
CA ALA A 167 11.84 2.15 4.30
C ALA A 167 12.66 2.43 5.58
N PHE A 168 12.01 2.34 6.75
CA PHE A 168 12.64 2.53 8.06
C PHE A 168 12.97 1.21 8.79
N GLY A 169 12.89 0.06 8.11
CA GLY A 169 13.29 -1.23 8.67
C GLY A 169 12.37 -1.78 9.77
N GLU A 170 11.16 -1.24 9.92
CA GLU A 170 10.17 -1.72 10.91
C GLU A 170 9.45 -2.99 10.47
N ILE A 171 9.53 -3.34 9.18
CA ILE A 171 8.92 -4.54 8.61
C ILE A 171 9.85 -5.24 7.63
N ASP A 172 9.72 -6.56 7.56
CA ASP A 172 10.19 -7.36 6.45
C ASP A 172 9.01 -7.78 5.55
N PHE A 173 9.14 -7.61 4.24
CA PHE A 173 8.06 -7.94 3.30
C PHE A 173 7.80 -9.44 3.18
N THR A 174 8.80 -10.29 3.38
CA THR A 174 8.60 -11.74 3.35
C THR A 174 7.79 -12.18 4.57
N GLU A 175 8.17 -11.70 5.76
CA GLU A 175 7.43 -11.93 7.00
C GLU A 175 6.00 -11.38 6.90
N GLU A 176 5.86 -10.12 6.49
CA GLU A 176 4.58 -9.43 6.38
C GLU A 176 3.63 -10.14 5.42
N ARG A 177 4.15 -10.62 4.29
CA ARG A 177 3.40 -11.41 3.33
C ARG A 177 2.96 -12.74 3.92
N ASN A 178 3.85 -13.48 4.58
CA ASN A 178 3.52 -14.79 5.15
C ASN A 178 2.41 -14.67 6.22
N ARG A 179 2.44 -13.57 6.98
CA ARG A 179 1.45 -13.23 7.99
C ARG A 179 0.10 -12.81 7.40
N THR A 180 0.10 -11.88 6.46
CA THR A 180 -1.14 -11.26 5.94
C THR A 180 -1.83 -12.09 4.86
N ARG A 181 -1.08 -12.93 4.11
CA ARG A 181 -1.63 -13.79 3.05
C ARG A 181 -2.79 -14.67 3.50
N PRO A 182 -2.69 -15.50 4.56
CA PRO A 182 -3.81 -16.35 4.97
C PRO A 182 -5.06 -15.54 5.35
N ILE A 183 -4.88 -14.36 5.96
CA ILE A 183 -5.97 -13.44 6.32
C ILE A 183 -6.70 -12.95 5.06
N MET A 184 -5.94 -12.48 4.06
CA MET A 184 -6.51 -11.97 2.81
C MET A 184 -7.13 -13.08 1.96
N HIS A 185 -6.50 -14.25 1.89
CA HIS A 185 -7.05 -15.40 1.17
C HIS A 185 -8.39 -15.86 1.75
N ALA A 186 -8.52 -15.86 3.08
CA ALA A 186 -9.80 -16.15 3.74
C ALA A 186 -10.87 -15.11 3.37
N ALA A 187 -10.52 -13.82 3.32
CA ALA A 187 -11.44 -12.77 2.92
C ALA A 187 -11.90 -12.88 1.46
N TYR A 188 -10.99 -13.24 0.53
CA TYR A 188 -11.32 -13.49 -0.87
C TYR A 188 -12.26 -14.68 -1.04
N ASN A 189 -11.95 -15.80 -0.38
CA ASN A 189 -12.79 -16.99 -0.41
C ASN A 189 -14.22 -16.69 0.09
N ALA A 190 -14.37 -15.86 1.12
CA ALA A 190 -15.67 -15.48 1.69
C ALA A 190 -16.57 -14.71 0.71
N VAL A 191 -16.00 -14.09 -0.33
CA VAL A 191 -16.74 -13.36 -1.38
C VAL A 191 -16.66 -14.03 -2.75
N GLY A 192 -16.21 -15.30 -2.79
CA GLY A 192 -16.12 -16.07 -4.03
C GLY A 192 -15.03 -15.60 -5.00
N ILE A 193 -14.06 -14.80 -4.53
CA ILE A 193 -12.89 -14.42 -5.32
C ILE A 193 -11.82 -15.49 -5.13
N ALA A 194 -11.35 -16.08 -6.23
CA ALA A 194 -10.23 -17.02 -6.18
C ALA A 194 -8.98 -16.30 -5.66
N PRO A 195 -8.30 -16.82 -4.63
CA PRO A 195 -7.07 -16.22 -4.14
C PRO A 195 -6.02 -16.15 -5.26
N PRO A 196 -5.28 -15.03 -5.36
CA PRO A 196 -4.25 -14.90 -6.39
C PRO A 196 -3.23 -16.03 -6.28
N ALA A 197 -2.84 -16.60 -7.42
CA ALA A 197 -1.75 -17.56 -7.47
C ALA A 197 -0.46 -16.93 -6.89
N THR A 198 0.36 -17.77 -6.25
CA THR A 198 1.70 -17.35 -5.86
C THR A 198 2.51 -17.15 -7.13
N VAL A 199 2.71 -15.90 -7.54
CA VAL A 199 3.54 -15.57 -8.70
C VAL A 199 5.01 -15.77 -8.30
N GLU A 200 5.80 -16.45 -9.13
CA GLU A 200 7.25 -16.50 -8.98
C GLU A 200 7.82 -15.07 -8.97
N ARG A 201 8.73 -14.81 -8.03
CA ARG A 201 9.46 -13.54 -7.97
C ARG A 201 10.29 -13.39 -9.25
N LEU A 202 10.75 -12.17 -9.54
CA LEU A 202 11.92 -12.02 -10.41
C LEU A 202 13.02 -12.95 -9.87
N PRO A 203 13.67 -13.76 -10.73
CA PRO A 203 14.78 -14.60 -10.32
C PRO A 203 15.90 -13.78 -9.64
#